data_AF-A0A2J7Q665-F1
#
_entry.id   AF-A0A2J7Q665-F1
#
_cell.length_a   1.000
_cell.length_b   1.000
_cell.length_c   1.000
_cell.angle_alpha   90.00
_cell.angle_beta   90.00
_cell.angle_gamma   90.00
#
_symmetry.space_group_name_H-M   'P 1'
#
loop_
_entity.id
_entity.type
_entity.pdbx_description
1 polymer ?
#
loop_
_entity_poly.entity_id
_entity_poly.type
_entity_poly.pdbx_seq_one_letter_code
_entity_poly.pdbx_strand_id
1 'polypeptide(L)'
;MLTTRHPLSAKVGDKRLSLAEPGHILKLDFRNTFDVEYSNNCTYDYLEVRDGGHGYDRLIGQFCGNIFPDIIGSTSRYLWLRFKSDDTIEGAGFTAVYESILPSNGESHVEMPACQIFLYGYQGWVNSSLINTSYLEKTNQLAKPIDCMWIINVTVGWKVEALRRADHPPKESYRMCKIQKNRSER
;
A
#
# COMPACT_ATOMS: atom_id res chain seq x y z
N MET A 1 -16.40 -13.30 -10.22
CA MET A 1 -15.19 -12.74 -9.58
C MET A 1 -14.54 -11.79 -10.55
N LEU A 2 -14.54 -10.48 -10.25
CA LEU A 2 -13.85 -9.47 -11.04
C LEU A 2 -12.45 -9.29 -10.43
N THR A 3 -11.43 -9.93 -11.00
CA THR A 3 -10.03 -9.68 -10.62
C THR A 3 -9.50 -8.52 -11.46
N THR A 4 -9.14 -7.41 -10.81
CA THR A 4 -8.55 -6.26 -11.52
C THR A 4 -7.05 -6.46 -11.63
N ARG A 5 -6.57 -6.75 -12.85
CA ARG A 5 -5.15 -6.84 -13.17
C ARG A 5 -4.62 -5.48 -13.59
N HIS A 6 -3.48 -5.09 -13.02
CA HIS A 6 -2.83 -3.83 -13.38
C HIS A 6 -1.34 -4.07 -13.61
N PRO A 7 -0.77 -3.58 -14.72
CA PRO A 7 0.65 -3.70 -15.01
C PRO A 7 1.48 -2.70 -14.17
N LEU A 8 2.65 -3.15 -13.73
CA LEU A 8 3.68 -2.35 -13.07
C LEU A 8 4.96 -2.37 -13.90
N SER A 9 5.51 -1.18 -14.12
CA SER A 9 6.87 -0.94 -14.63
C SER A 9 7.47 0.18 -13.77
N ALA A 10 8.76 0.06 -13.42
CA ALA A 10 9.44 0.99 -12.52
C ALA A 10 10.71 1.54 -13.18
N LYS A 11 10.99 2.81 -12.92
CA LYS A 11 12.25 3.49 -13.23
C LYS A 11 13.13 3.57 -11.98
N VAL A 12 14.41 3.89 -12.15
CA VAL A 12 15.36 4.06 -11.05
C VAL A 12 14.84 5.06 -10.02
N GLY A 13 14.76 4.64 -8.75
CA GLY A 13 14.26 5.47 -7.65
C GLY A 13 12.73 5.45 -7.46
N ASP A 14 11.98 4.81 -8.36
CA ASP A 14 10.54 4.65 -8.20
C ASP A 14 10.22 3.80 -6.97
N LYS A 15 9.36 4.35 -6.12
CA LYS A 15 8.72 3.65 -5.01
C LYS A 15 7.25 3.55 -5.34
N ARG A 16 6.71 2.34 -5.37
CA ARG A 16 5.29 2.13 -5.66
C ARG A 16 4.63 1.35 -4.53
N LEU A 17 3.52 1.91 -4.07
CA LEU A 17 2.58 1.23 -3.21
C LEU A 17 1.53 0.55 -4.09
N SER A 18 1.45 -0.77 -4.01
CA SER A 18 0.32 -1.51 -4.56
C SER A 18 -0.72 -1.65 -3.45
N LEU A 19 -1.96 -1.25 -3.75
CA LEU A 19 -3.07 -1.25 -2.80
C LEU A 19 -4.21 -2.10 -3.36
N ALA A 20 -4.66 -3.07 -2.57
CA ALA A 20 -5.90 -3.79 -2.80
C ALA A 20 -7.07 -3.19 -1.99
N GLU A 21 -8.27 -3.60 -2.37
CA GLU A 21 -9.48 -3.31 -1.59
C GLU A 21 -9.39 -3.89 -0.18
N PRO A 22 -10.06 -3.28 0.82
CA PRO A 22 -10.13 -3.83 2.17
C PRO A 22 -10.50 -5.32 2.18
N GLY A 23 -9.78 -6.09 3.02
CA GLY A 23 -9.97 -7.55 3.13
C GLY A 23 -9.42 -8.40 1.97
N HIS A 24 -8.86 -7.78 0.93
CA HIS A 24 -8.11 -8.50 -0.11
C HIS A 24 -6.61 -8.54 0.22
N ILE A 25 -5.92 -9.50 -0.39
CA ILE A 25 -4.47 -9.57 -0.48
C ILE A 25 -4.03 -9.34 -1.93
N LEU A 26 -2.74 -9.09 -2.12
CA LEU A 26 -2.11 -8.93 -3.42
C LEU A 26 -1.31 -10.18 -3.77
N LYS A 27 -1.44 -10.62 -5.03
CA LYS A 27 -0.46 -11.49 -5.68
C LYS A 27 0.28 -10.70 -6.74
N LEU A 28 1.60 -10.76 -6.73
CA LEU A 28 2.49 -10.15 -7.71
C LEU A 28 3.13 -11.25 -8.54
N ASP A 29 2.97 -11.14 -9.85
CA ASP A 29 3.42 -12.14 -10.83
C ASP A 29 4.26 -11.47 -11.93
N PHE A 30 5.51 -11.89 -12.07
CA PHE A 30 6.45 -11.35 -13.05
C PHE A 30 6.23 -12.00 -14.41
N ARG A 31 6.04 -11.19 -15.46
CA ARG A 31 5.68 -11.69 -16.80
C ARG A 31 6.43 -10.94 -17.88
N ASN A 32 6.68 -11.61 -19.00
CA ASN A 32 7.31 -11.11 -20.24
C ASN A 32 8.78 -10.69 -20.09
N THR A 33 9.14 -9.89 -19.09
CA THR A 33 10.49 -9.33 -18.93
C THR A 33 10.89 -9.34 -17.46
N PHE A 34 12.06 -9.91 -17.18
CA PHE A 34 12.81 -9.74 -15.94
C PHE A 34 14.30 -9.85 -16.31
N ASP A 35 14.97 -8.70 -16.38
CA ASP A 35 16.37 -8.57 -16.75
C ASP A 35 16.94 -7.35 -16.02
N VAL A 36 17.51 -7.59 -14.86
CA VAL A 36 18.10 -6.60 -13.97
C VAL A 36 19.57 -6.96 -13.80
N GLU A 37 20.48 -6.00 -13.69
CA GLU A 37 21.92 -6.29 -13.57
C GLU A 37 22.20 -7.34 -12.48
N TYR A 38 22.89 -8.41 -12.84
CA TYR A 38 23.25 -9.45 -11.89
C TYR A 38 24.44 -9.02 -11.04
N SER A 39 24.31 -9.16 -9.72
CA SER A 39 25.42 -9.08 -8.78
C SER A 39 25.22 -10.05 -7.62
N ASN A 40 26.31 -10.44 -6.97
CA ASN A 40 26.24 -11.27 -5.77
C ASN A 40 25.43 -10.53 -4.69
N ASN A 41 24.36 -11.17 -4.20
CA ASN A 41 23.40 -10.58 -3.25
C ASN A 41 22.70 -9.31 -3.77
N CYS A 42 22.64 -9.08 -5.08
CA CYS A 42 21.92 -7.97 -5.69
C CYS A 42 22.29 -6.60 -5.09
N THR A 43 23.58 -6.27 -5.06
CA THR A 43 24.10 -5.04 -4.46
C THR A 43 24.06 -3.82 -5.37
N TYR A 44 24.13 -4.05 -6.69
CA TYR A 44 24.06 -3.02 -7.72
C TYR A 44 22.59 -2.67 -8.00
N ASP A 45 22.04 -3.16 -9.11
CA ASP A 45 20.62 -3.08 -9.42
C ASP A 45 19.79 -4.16 -8.71
N TYR A 46 18.61 -3.78 -8.24
CA TYR A 46 17.63 -4.72 -7.71
C TYR A 46 16.21 -4.18 -7.61
N LEU A 47 15.25 -5.10 -7.67
CA LEU A 47 13.90 -4.89 -7.19
C LEU A 47 13.76 -5.42 -5.77
N GLU A 48 13.35 -4.54 -4.86
CA GLU A 48 13.02 -4.87 -3.48
C GLU A 48 11.51 -4.95 -3.29
N VAL A 49 11.03 -6.03 -2.69
CA VAL A 49 9.60 -6.24 -2.40
C VAL A 49 9.40 -6.47 -0.91
N ARG A 50 8.47 -5.73 -0.30
CA ARG A 50 8.11 -5.82 1.13
C ARG A 50 6.62 -6.06 1.32
N ASP A 51 6.31 -6.83 2.36
CA ASP A 51 4.93 -7.15 2.77
C ASP A 51 4.42 -6.07 3.72
N GLY A 52 3.69 -5.10 3.17
CA GLY A 52 3.23 -3.91 3.88
C GLY A 52 3.22 -2.68 2.99
N GLY A 53 2.90 -1.52 3.58
CA GLY A 53 2.76 -0.25 2.87
C GLY A 53 3.99 0.64 2.85
N HIS A 54 5.07 0.27 3.55
CA HIS A 54 6.20 1.13 3.83
C HIS A 54 7.55 0.43 3.59
N GLY A 55 8.59 1.23 3.34
CA GLY A 55 9.95 0.74 3.10
C GLY A 55 10.64 0.10 4.32
N TYR A 56 10.01 0.10 5.49
CA TYR A 56 10.49 -0.57 6.70
C TYR A 56 9.67 -1.83 7.05
N ASP A 57 8.65 -2.15 6.26
CA ASP A 57 7.86 -3.36 6.47
C ASP A 57 8.67 -4.62 6.10
N ARG A 58 8.14 -5.81 6.41
CA ARG A 58 8.89 -7.08 6.31
C ARG A 58 9.43 -7.32 4.89
N LEU A 59 10.74 -7.53 4.76
CA LEU A 59 11.37 -7.87 3.49
C LEU A 59 10.89 -9.25 3.01
N ILE A 60 10.37 -9.31 1.79
CA ILE A 60 10.10 -10.57 1.10
C ILE A 60 11.37 -11.01 0.37
N GLY A 61 11.99 -10.10 -0.38
CA GLY A 61 13.23 -10.38 -1.11
C GLY A 61 13.77 -9.19 -1.89
N GLN A 62 15.01 -9.36 -2.35
CA GLN A 62 15.68 -8.53 -3.34
C GLN A 62 15.98 -9.41 -4.56
N PHE A 63 15.64 -8.91 -5.74
CA PHE A 63 15.68 -9.69 -6.98
C PHE A 63 16.50 -8.95 -8.04
N CYS A 64 17.42 -9.67 -8.68
CA CYS A 64 18.28 -9.20 -9.76
C CYS A 64 18.63 -10.36 -10.70
N GLY A 65 19.30 -10.07 -11.81
CA GLY A 65 19.58 -11.04 -12.87
C GLY A 65 18.39 -11.23 -13.81
N ASN A 66 18.39 -12.37 -14.52
CA ASN A 66 17.40 -12.70 -15.55
C ASN A 66 16.50 -13.90 -15.18
N ILE A 67 16.58 -14.36 -13.94
CA ILE A 67 15.72 -15.42 -13.41
C ILE A 67 14.46 -14.77 -12.83
N PHE A 68 13.30 -15.19 -13.33
CA PHE A 68 12.02 -14.69 -12.84
C PHE A 68 11.82 -15.08 -11.37
N PRO A 69 11.46 -14.14 -10.49
CA PRO A 69 11.03 -14.46 -9.14
C PRO A 69 9.76 -15.32 -9.14
N ASP A 70 9.61 -16.16 -8.12
CA ASP A 70 8.35 -16.86 -7.85
C ASP A 70 7.21 -15.87 -7.59
N ILE A 71 5.97 -16.33 -7.73
CA ILE A 71 4.78 -15.52 -7.42
C ILE A 71 4.81 -15.09 -5.96
N ILE A 72 4.72 -13.78 -5.72
CA ILE A 72 4.78 -13.20 -4.38
C ILE A 72 3.37 -12.90 -3.88
N GLY A 73 3.01 -13.42 -2.71
CA GLY A 73 1.78 -13.09 -2.00
C GLY A 73 2.02 -12.16 -0.82
N SER A 74 1.15 -11.17 -0.63
CA SER A 74 1.11 -10.35 0.59
C SER A 74 0.27 -10.99 1.69
N THR A 75 0.51 -10.59 2.94
CA THR A 75 -0.35 -10.95 4.09
C THR A 75 -1.42 -9.90 4.37
N SER A 76 -1.26 -8.69 3.80
CA SER A 76 -2.20 -7.57 3.89
C SER A 76 -2.58 -7.08 2.50
N ARG A 77 -3.40 -6.02 2.41
CA ARG A 77 -3.75 -5.36 1.15
C ARG A 77 -2.64 -4.50 0.53
N TYR A 78 -1.42 -4.56 1.08
CA TYR A 78 -0.29 -3.72 0.67
C TYR A 78 0.92 -4.54 0.25
N LEU A 79 1.54 -4.12 -0.85
CA LEU A 79 2.92 -4.44 -1.18
C LEU A 79 3.67 -3.14 -1.43
N TRP A 80 4.86 -3.03 -0.87
CA TRP A 80 5.77 -1.94 -1.13
C TRP A 80 6.90 -2.43 -2.04
N LEU A 81 7.08 -1.73 -3.16
CA LEU A 81 8.10 -2.05 -4.15
C LEU A 81 9.05 -0.86 -4.31
N ARG A 82 10.34 -1.16 -4.43
CA ARG A 82 11.38 -0.17 -4.78
C ARG A 82 12.35 -0.78 -5.79
N PHE A 83 12.55 -0.07 -6.89
CA PHE A 83 13.66 -0.38 -7.81
C PHE A 83 14.84 0.56 -7.51
N LYS A 84 16.01 -0.02 -7.26
CA LYS A 84 17.28 0.69 -7.11
C LYS A 84 18.19 0.27 -8.25
N SER A 85 18.93 1.22 -8.81
CA SER A 85 19.98 0.97 -9.79
C SER A 85 21.21 1.82 -9.48
N ASP A 86 22.37 1.45 -10.01
CA ASP A 86 23.58 2.27 -10.00
C ASP A 86 23.88 2.92 -11.36
N ASP A 87 25.09 3.45 -11.55
CA ASP A 87 25.45 4.22 -12.76
C ASP A 87 26.04 3.33 -13.86
N THR A 88 25.97 2.00 -13.74
CA THR A 88 26.60 1.03 -14.64
C THR A 88 25.65 -0.11 -15.05
N ILE A 89 25.98 -0.77 -16.17
CA ILE A 89 25.34 -1.98 -16.74
C ILE A 89 23.80 -2.01 -16.62
N GLU A 90 23.13 -1.60 -17.70
CA GLU A 90 21.67 -1.59 -17.75
C GLU A 90 21.09 -2.92 -18.26
N GLY A 91 20.03 -3.40 -17.60
CA GLY A 91 19.17 -4.49 -18.08
C GLY A 91 17.86 -3.98 -18.70
N ALA A 92 17.08 -4.86 -19.33
CA ALA A 92 15.76 -4.49 -19.90
C ALA A 92 14.69 -4.16 -18.84
N GLY A 93 14.98 -4.34 -17.55
CA GLY A 93 14.09 -4.06 -16.43
C GLY A 93 13.15 -5.22 -16.14
N PHE A 94 11.97 -4.92 -15.57
CA PHE A 94 10.99 -5.93 -15.23
C PHE A 94 9.57 -5.49 -15.55
N THR A 95 8.70 -6.46 -15.81
CA THR A 95 7.25 -6.27 -15.87
C THR A 95 6.57 -7.22 -14.91
N ALA A 96 5.70 -6.68 -14.06
CA ALA A 96 4.90 -7.48 -13.15
C ALA A 96 3.42 -7.08 -13.25
N VAL A 97 2.56 -8.06 -13.00
CA VAL A 97 1.12 -7.87 -12.87
C VAL A 97 0.75 -8.15 -11.42
N TYR A 98 -0.01 -7.24 -10.81
CA TYR A 98 -0.63 -7.54 -9.52
C TYR A 98 -2.10 -7.89 -9.66
N GLU A 99 -2.55 -8.80 -8.81
CA GLU A 99 -3.93 -9.25 -8.69
C GLU A 99 -4.41 -9.07 -7.25
N SER A 100 -5.57 -8.41 -7.10
CA SER A 100 -6.30 -8.33 -5.83
C SER A 100 -7.14 -9.58 -5.66
N ILE A 101 -6.98 -10.28 -4.53
CA ILE A 101 -7.63 -11.57 -4.25
C ILE A 101 -8.23 -11.55 -2.86
N LEU A 102 -9.49 -11.96 -2.72
CA LEU A 102 -10.07 -12.28 -1.42
C LEU A 102 -9.50 -13.61 -0.93
N PRO A 103 -8.86 -13.68 0.25
CA PRO A 103 -8.47 -14.94 0.86
C PRO A 103 -9.71 -15.81 1.08
N SER A 104 -9.86 -16.90 0.32
CA SER A 104 -10.96 -17.84 0.45
C SER A 104 -10.57 -18.97 1.41
N ASN A 105 -11.17 -19.00 2.60
CA ASN A 105 -10.96 -20.07 3.58
C ASN A 105 -11.93 -21.27 3.37
N GLY A 106 -12.56 -21.38 2.19
CA GLY A 106 -13.64 -22.35 1.94
C GLY A 106 -15.02 -21.91 2.44
N GLU A 107 -15.16 -20.70 2.99
CA GLU A 107 -16.44 -20.12 3.38
C GLU A 107 -17.02 -19.27 2.25
N SER A 108 -18.33 -19.37 2.05
CA SER A 108 -19.12 -18.58 1.10
C SER A 108 -18.74 -17.09 1.18
N HIS A 109 -18.21 -16.56 0.08
CA HIS A 109 -17.70 -15.20 -0.01
C HIS A 109 -18.81 -14.18 0.26
N VAL A 110 -18.84 -13.65 1.47
CA VAL A 110 -19.61 -12.45 1.78
C VAL A 110 -18.77 -11.26 1.33
N GLU A 111 -19.14 -10.64 0.21
CA GLU A 111 -18.52 -9.40 -0.24
C GLU A 111 -18.66 -8.34 0.85
N MET A 112 -17.53 -7.94 1.45
CA MET A 112 -17.49 -6.82 2.38
C MET A 112 -17.33 -5.52 1.57
N PRO A 113 -18.21 -4.52 1.78
CA PRO A 113 -18.00 -3.22 1.15
C PRO A 113 -16.67 -2.62 1.65
N ALA A 114 -15.95 -1.91 0.78
CA ALA A 114 -14.73 -1.22 1.17
C ALA A 114 -15.02 -0.21 2.29
N CYS A 115 -14.29 -0.29 3.42
CA CYS A 115 -14.37 0.74 4.44
C CYS A 115 -13.46 1.91 4.06
N GLN A 116 -14.03 2.90 3.36
CA GLN A 116 -13.35 4.13 2.98
C GLN A 116 -14.08 5.34 3.55
N ILE A 117 -13.36 6.19 4.28
CA ILE A 117 -13.88 7.42 4.87
C ILE A 117 -13.21 8.61 4.18
N PHE A 118 -13.99 9.38 3.43
CA PHE A 118 -13.51 10.59 2.76
C PHE A 118 -13.64 11.80 3.69
N LEU A 119 -12.54 12.51 3.88
CA LEU A 119 -12.46 13.70 4.71
C LEU A 119 -12.14 14.91 3.83
N TYR A 120 -12.82 16.01 4.09
CA TYR A 120 -12.71 17.28 3.37
C TYR A 120 -12.61 18.45 4.35
N GLY A 121 -12.21 19.62 3.84
CA GLY A 121 -12.13 20.86 4.62
C GLY A 121 -10.72 21.18 5.11
N TYR A 122 -10.58 22.28 5.86
CA TYR A 122 -9.28 22.79 6.31
C TYR A 122 -8.81 22.21 7.66
N GLN A 123 -9.70 21.55 8.39
CA GLN A 123 -9.44 20.85 9.65
C GLN A 123 -10.47 19.75 9.89
N GLY A 124 -10.08 18.69 10.59
CA GLY A 124 -10.97 17.57 10.91
C GLY A 124 -10.34 16.53 11.82
N TRP A 125 -11.16 15.58 12.26
CA TRP A 125 -10.76 14.50 13.16
C TRP A 125 -10.77 13.17 12.42
N VAL A 126 -9.72 12.35 12.64
CA VAL A 126 -9.67 10.96 12.20
C VAL A 126 -9.92 10.07 13.41
N ASN A 127 -11.03 9.34 13.41
CA ASN A 127 -11.38 8.44 14.50
C ASN A 127 -12.30 7.29 14.07
N SER A 128 -12.50 6.33 14.96
CA SER A 128 -13.35 5.15 14.74
C SER A 128 -14.85 5.46 14.72
N SER A 129 -15.30 6.60 15.24
CA SER A 129 -16.74 6.95 15.22
C SER A 129 -17.24 7.29 13.82
N LEU A 130 -16.35 7.48 12.86
CA LEU A 130 -16.68 7.68 11.43
C LEU A 130 -16.91 6.37 10.68
N ILE A 131 -16.66 5.21 11.31
CA ILE A 131 -16.86 3.91 10.69
C ILE A 131 -18.36 3.56 10.74
N ASN A 132 -18.92 3.12 9.61
CA ASN A 132 -20.32 2.73 9.52
C ASN A 132 -20.61 1.55 10.47
N THR A 133 -21.65 1.67 11.30
CA THR A 133 -22.04 0.62 12.26
C THR A 133 -22.37 -0.71 11.59
N SER A 134 -22.99 -0.69 10.41
CA SER A 134 -23.30 -1.91 9.66
C SER A 134 -22.03 -2.64 9.19
N TYR A 135 -20.96 -1.90 8.90
CA TYR A 135 -19.66 -2.50 8.60
C TYR A 135 -19.05 -3.14 9.86
N LEU A 136 -19.10 -2.45 11.00
CA LEU A 136 -18.63 -2.98 12.28
C LEU A 136 -19.35 -4.28 12.66
N GLU A 137 -20.68 -4.29 12.58
CA GLU A 137 -21.50 -5.48 12.85
C GLU A 137 -21.10 -6.65 11.94
N LYS A 138 -20.92 -6.38 10.64
CA LYS A 138 -20.53 -7.40 9.65
C LYS A 138 -19.13 -7.96 9.90
N THR A 139 -18.14 -7.10 10.22
CA THR A 139 -16.78 -7.56 10.55
C THR A 139 -16.76 -8.42 11.81
N ASN A 140 -17.53 -8.04 12.84
CA ASN A 140 -17.65 -8.81 14.07
C ASN A 140 -18.32 -10.17 13.82
N GLN A 141 -19.42 -10.21 13.06
CA GLN A 141 -20.10 -11.46 12.68
C GLN A 141 -19.19 -12.42 11.93
N LEU A 142 -18.32 -11.90 11.05
CA LEU A 142 -17.39 -12.70 10.24
C LEU A 142 -16.05 -12.98 10.93
N ALA A 143 -15.87 -12.54 12.18
CA ALA A 143 -14.59 -12.58 12.91
C ALA A 143 -13.40 -12.03 12.07
N LYS A 144 -13.66 -10.98 11.27
CA LYS A 144 -12.65 -10.32 10.44
C LYS A 144 -12.13 -9.06 11.13
N PRO A 145 -10.84 -8.71 10.95
CA PRO A 145 -10.31 -7.44 11.45
C PRO A 145 -10.96 -6.25 10.72
N ILE A 146 -11.12 -5.13 11.43
CA ILE A 146 -11.57 -3.87 10.85
C ILE A 146 -10.43 -3.28 10.01
N ASP A 147 -10.67 -3.04 8.73
CA ASP A 147 -9.69 -2.50 7.78
C ASP A 147 -10.27 -1.27 7.05
N CYS A 148 -10.13 -0.10 7.66
CA CYS A 148 -10.66 1.16 7.16
C CYS A 148 -9.56 2.10 6.66
N MET A 149 -9.83 2.82 5.56
CA MET A 149 -8.95 3.83 5.00
C MET A 149 -9.58 5.21 5.11
N TRP A 150 -8.88 6.14 5.78
CA TRP A 150 -9.24 7.56 5.78
C TRP A 150 -8.52 8.25 4.63
N ILE A 151 -9.28 8.82 3.71
CA ILE A 151 -8.80 9.53 2.54
C ILE A 151 -9.03 11.02 2.79
N ILE A 152 -7.96 11.76 3.04
CA ILE A 152 -8.02 13.22 3.28
C ILE A 152 -7.80 13.93 1.95
N ASN A 153 -8.87 14.49 1.39
CA ASN A 153 -8.83 15.24 0.15
C ASN A 153 -8.53 16.71 0.43
N VAL A 154 -7.40 17.20 -0.10
CA VAL A 154 -6.97 18.60 0.01
C VAL A 154 -6.85 19.24 -1.36
N THR A 155 -7.10 20.55 -1.43
CA THR A 155 -6.92 21.33 -2.66
C THR A 155 -5.44 21.52 -2.98
N VAL A 156 -5.13 21.68 -4.27
CA VAL A 156 -3.75 21.90 -4.76
C VAL A 156 -3.12 23.09 -4.03
N GLY A 157 -1.87 22.94 -3.60
CA GLY A 157 -1.13 23.96 -2.86
C GLY A 157 -1.30 23.92 -1.34
N TRP A 158 -2.02 22.93 -0.81
CA TRP A 158 -2.18 22.72 0.62
C TRP A 158 -1.52 21.41 1.06
N LYS A 159 -0.97 21.39 2.29
CA LYS A 159 -0.32 20.22 2.89
C LYS A 159 -1.12 19.72 4.08
N VAL A 160 -1.22 18.39 4.23
CA VAL A 160 -1.81 17.74 5.40
C VAL A 160 -0.73 17.58 6.48
N GLU A 161 -0.99 18.08 7.68
CA GLU A 161 -0.13 17.94 8.86
C GLU A 161 -0.88 17.16 9.94
N ALA A 162 -0.41 15.97 10.29
CA ALA A 162 -1.00 15.19 11.37
C ALA A 162 -0.44 15.66 12.73
N LEU A 163 -1.31 16.20 13.58
CA LEU A 163 -0.99 16.63 14.94
C LEU A 163 -1.40 15.54 15.96
N ARG A 164 -0.48 15.22 16.88
CA ARG A 164 -0.78 14.49 18.13
C ARG A 164 -1.16 15.52 19.20
N ARG A 165 -2.29 15.36 19.90
CA ARG A 165 -2.54 16.14 21.12
C ARG A 165 -1.71 15.55 22.26
N ALA A 166 -0.91 16.38 22.93
CA ALA A 166 -0.10 16.00 24.08
C ALA A 166 -0.83 16.15 25.43
N ASP A 167 -2.03 16.76 25.46
CA ASP A 167 -2.59 17.32 26.71
C ASP A 167 -3.80 16.54 27.27
N HIS A 168 -4.09 15.31 26.84
CA HIS A 168 -5.15 14.48 27.43
C HIS A 168 -4.64 13.09 27.84
N PRO A 169 -5.10 12.56 29.01
CA PRO A 169 -4.71 11.25 29.53
C PRO A 169 -5.08 10.12 28.56
N PRO A 170 -4.51 8.91 28.69
CA PRO A 170 -4.45 7.88 27.64
C PRO A 170 -5.79 7.13 27.47
N LYS A 171 -6.85 7.86 27.14
CA LYS A 171 -8.14 7.30 26.73
C LYS A 171 -8.54 7.98 25.43
N GLU A 172 -8.53 7.15 24.39
CA GLU A 172 -8.98 7.39 23.02
C GLU A 172 -7.92 7.98 22.06
N SER A 173 -7.42 7.09 21.19
CA SER A 173 -6.38 7.32 20.19
C SER A 173 -6.91 8.15 19.01
N TYR A 174 -6.99 9.46 19.16
CA TYR A 174 -7.36 10.35 18.04
C TYR A 174 -6.13 10.98 17.39
N ARG A 175 -6.08 11.01 16.05
CA ARG A 175 -5.09 11.76 15.26
C ARG A 175 -5.79 12.98 14.65
N MET A 176 -5.30 14.18 14.96
CA MET A 176 -5.82 15.42 14.40
C MET A 176 -5.08 15.73 13.11
N CYS A 177 -5.75 16.22 12.06
CA CYS A 177 -5.08 16.71 10.85
C CYS A 177 -5.35 18.21 10.71
N LYS A 178 -4.29 19.01 10.63
CA LYS A 178 -4.33 20.43 10.35
C LYS A 178 -3.78 20.65 8.95
N ILE A 179 -4.42 21.49 8.14
CA ILE A 179 -3.99 21.74 6.77
C ILE A 179 -3.47 23.18 6.71
N GLN A 180 -2.20 23.35 6.37
CA GLN A 180 -1.58 24.68 6.26
C GLN A 180 -1.40 25.05 4.78
N LYS A 181 -1.70 26.31 4.44
CA LYS A 181 -1.49 26.89 3.11
C LYS A 181 0.01 27.06 2.87
N ASN A 182 0.54 26.61 1.72
CA ASN A 182 1.90 26.96 1.34
C ASN A 182 1.99 28.50 1.25
N ARG A 183 2.87 29.13 2.05
CA ARG A 183 3.35 30.47 1.69
C ARG A 183 4.15 30.27 0.41
N SER A 184 3.60 30.72 -0.72
CA SER A 184 4.36 30.91 -1.94
C SER A 184 5.62 31.71 -1.59
N GLU A 185 6.74 31.22 -2.09
CA GLU A 185 8.02 31.91 -2.19
C GLU A 185 7.77 33.38 -2.58
N ARG A 186 8.37 34.30 -1.82
CA ARG A 186 8.52 35.69 -2.22
C ARG A 186 9.79 35.83 -3.06
#